data_AF-A0A3N5SW72-F1
#
_entry.id   AF-A0A3N5SW72-F1
#
_cell.length_a   1.000
_cell.length_b   1.000
_cell.length_c   1.000
_cell.angle_alpha   90.00
_cell.angle_beta   90.00
_cell.angle_gamma   90.00
#
_symmetry.space_group_name_H-M   'P 1'
#
loop_
_entity.id
_entity.type
_entity.pdbx_description
1 polymer ?
#
loop_
_entity_poly.entity_id
_entity_poly.type
_entity_poly.pdbx_seq_one_letter_code
_entity_poly.pdbx_strand_id
1 'polypeptide(L)'
;MGIKKALVPILIACTLFTFGCVYVVLPENLGAPSSDEIELKGWSAVVTNIGQSGAGDLHIDLAIRNGTGDWSTMEALDGEPAVLTSDGQSVNCDTVFVGSGGHRLAPGFQMRGYIGGTKYEQETQLLYVECAGAEAAPGARLSIDYSYVTGQYNYYEPDKNRVTDKMEIELDTVAADLTYPVAEPVEGLAQPSGTEIVALNKVVLVLADVQRTETGLQFTWQTTNPGEYPSYVHIGNPPVIGADGIIYGFYETPDIVSVPITPGGGKAEWQTEIPIPQDVTGLYILLSVETGKARLFANYAVDITEK
;
A
#
# COMPACT_ATOMS: atom_id res chain seq x y z
N MET A 1 -55.46 23.48 45.63
CA MET A 1 -53.99 23.59 45.59
C MET A 1 -53.53 23.00 44.26
N GLY A 2 -52.97 23.82 43.37
CA GLY A 2 -52.99 23.56 41.92
C GLY A 2 -52.15 22.37 41.45
N ILE A 3 -52.72 21.57 40.55
CA ILE A 3 -52.17 20.37 39.90
C ILE A 3 -50.76 20.59 39.30
N LYS A 4 -50.39 21.85 39.00
CA LYS A 4 -49.06 22.24 38.50
C LYS A 4 -47.92 22.09 39.53
N LYS A 5 -48.19 22.05 40.84
CA LYS A 5 -47.13 21.93 41.88
C LYS A 5 -46.79 20.47 42.24
N ALA A 6 -47.63 19.51 41.86
CA ALA A 6 -47.40 18.07 42.10
C ALA A 6 -46.59 17.38 40.98
N LEU A 7 -46.51 17.99 39.79
CA LEU A 7 -45.78 17.46 38.63
C LEU A 7 -44.25 17.66 38.71
N VAL A 8 -43.79 18.67 39.44
CA VAL A 8 -42.36 18.98 39.58
C VAL A 8 -41.58 17.87 40.31
N PRO A 9 -42.03 17.35 41.47
CA PRO A 9 -41.31 16.24 42.13
C PRO A 9 -41.39 14.93 41.33
N ILE A 10 -42.44 14.71 40.52
CA ILE A 10 -42.57 13.54 39.65
C ILE A 10 -41.60 13.62 38.47
N LEU A 11 -41.43 14.79 37.86
CA LEU A 11 -40.45 15.01 36.79
C LEU A 11 -39.00 14.88 37.29
N ILE A 12 -38.71 15.30 38.52
CA ILE A 12 -37.40 15.14 39.16
C ILE A 12 -37.14 13.67 39.51
N ALA A 13 -38.15 12.94 39.98
CA ALA A 13 -38.03 11.50 40.19
C ALA A 13 -37.80 10.75 38.85
N CYS A 14 -38.51 11.11 37.77
CA CYS A 14 -38.32 10.49 36.47
C CYS A 14 -36.95 10.79 35.84
N THR A 15 -36.33 11.95 36.10
CA THR A 15 -34.97 12.28 35.62
C THR A 15 -33.85 11.66 36.45
N LEU A 16 -34.09 11.35 37.73
CA LEU A 16 -33.16 10.58 38.57
C LEU A 16 -33.12 9.08 38.24
N PHE A 17 -34.14 8.54 37.56
CA PHE A 17 -34.20 7.12 37.16
C PHE A 17 -33.72 6.83 35.72
N THR A 18 -33.33 7.84 34.93
CA THR A 18 -32.85 7.65 33.55
C THR A 18 -31.34 7.49 33.39
N PHE A 19 -30.57 7.36 34.47
CA PHE A 19 -29.13 7.09 34.43
C PHE A 19 -28.76 5.70 34.95
N GLY A 20 -29.58 4.70 34.58
CA GLY A 20 -29.16 3.31 34.57
C GLY A 20 -28.74 2.91 33.17
N CYS A 21 -27.57 3.36 32.71
CA CYS A 21 -26.86 2.61 31.66
C CYS A 21 -26.55 1.26 32.28
N VAL A 22 -27.44 0.28 32.08
CA VAL A 22 -27.12 -1.13 32.26
C VAL A 22 -25.95 -1.37 31.32
N TYR A 23 -24.75 -1.45 31.89
CA TYR A 23 -23.59 -1.97 31.20
C TYR A 23 -23.90 -3.45 30.97
N VAL A 24 -24.50 -3.76 29.81
CA VAL A 24 -24.60 -5.13 29.34
C VAL A 24 -23.18 -5.52 28.98
N VAL A 25 -22.48 -6.17 29.91
CA VAL A 25 -21.27 -6.93 29.59
C VAL A 25 -21.76 -8.08 28.71
N LEU A 26 -21.57 -7.95 27.40
CA LEU A 26 -21.71 -9.07 26.49
C LEU A 26 -20.63 -10.10 26.90
N PRO A 27 -20.98 -11.37 27.14
CA PRO A 27 -19.97 -12.42 27.24
C PRO A 27 -19.18 -12.45 25.92
N GLU A 28 -17.87 -12.68 26.01
CA GLU A 28 -16.85 -12.48 24.93
C GLU A 28 -17.11 -13.19 23.58
N ASN A 29 -18.25 -13.84 23.35
CA ASN A 29 -18.50 -14.62 22.12
C ASN A 29 -19.91 -14.50 21.54
N LEU A 30 -20.64 -13.39 21.77
CA LEU A 30 -21.98 -13.20 21.19
C LEU A 30 -22.18 -11.80 20.59
N GLY A 31 -21.37 -11.48 19.58
CA GLY A 31 -21.71 -10.48 18.56
C GLY A 31 -22.26 -11.18 17.32
N ALA A 32 -23.39 -10.71 16.78
CA ALA A 32 -23.77 -11.02 15.40
C ALA A 32 -22.65 -10.55 14.45
N PRO A 33 -22.41 -11.22 13.31
CA PRO A 33 -21.30 -10.86 12.43
C PRO A 33 -21.60 -9.49 11.83
N SER A 34 -21.04 -8.44 12.41
CA SER A 34 -20.77 -7.22 11.70
C SER A 34 -19.59 -7.51 10.78
N SER A 35 -19.79 -7.36 9.49
CA SER A 35 -18.71 -6.90 8.62
C SER A 35 -18.04 -5.69 9.27
N ASP A 36 -16.70 -5.61 9.21
CA ASP A 36 -15.90 -4.43 9.57
C ASP A 36 -15.23 -4.41 10.97
N GLU A 37 -14.56 -5.50 11.34
CA GLU A 37 -13.28 -5.37 12.05
C GLU A 37 -12.17 -5.88 11.11
N ILE A 38 -11.59 -4.96 10.33
CA ILE A 38 -10.29 -5.21 9.71
C ILE A 38 -9.32 -5.37 10.88
N GLU A 39 -8.97 -6.61 11.20
CA GLU A 39 -7.89 -6.87 12.15
C GLU A 39 -6.60 -6.38 11.48
N LEU A 40 -6.21 -5.14 11.78
CA LEU A 40 -5.01 -4.48 11.27
C LEU A 40 -3.78 -5.25 11.76
N LYS A 41 -3.27 -6.19 10.94
CA LYS A 41 -2.22 -7.16 11.28
C LYS A 41 -0.91 -6.95 10.49
N GLY A 42 -0.56 -5.70 10.21
CA GLY A 42 0.68 -5.42 9.48
C GLY A 42 0.59 -5.86 8.01
N TRP A 43 1.65 -6.48 7.50
CA TRP A 43 1.66 -7.07 6.15
C TRP A 43 1.35 -8.56 6.21
N SER A 44 0.73 -9.08 5.15
CA SER A 44 0.46 -10.51 5.00
C SER A 44 1.00 -11.01 3.66
N ALA A 45 1.39 -12.27 3.59
CA ALA A 45 1.72 -12.93 2.32
C ALA A 45 0.95 -14.23 2.14
N VAL A 46 0.81 -14.62 0.88
CA VAL A 46 0.22 -15.87 0.46
C VAL A 46 1.12 -16.51 -0.60
N VAL A 47 1.15 -17.83 -0.62
CA VAL A 47 1.90 -18.60 -1.62
C VAL A 47 1.11 -18.61 -2.92
N THR A 48 1.74 -18.24 -4.02
CA THR A 48 1.12 -18.29 -5.36
C THR A 48 1.56 -19.47 -6.18
N ASN A 49 2.76 -20.00 -5.90
CA ASN A 49 3.29 -21.19 -6.56
C ASN A 49 4.42 -21.81 -5.73
N ILE A 50 4.58 -23.12 -5.83
CA ILE A 50 5.69 -23.87 -5.23
C ILE A 50 6.29 -24.73 -6.33
N GLY A 51 7.60 -24.58 -6.55
CA GLY A 51 8.32 -25.29 -7.58
C GLY A 51 9.79 -25.47 -7.24
N GLN A 52 10.60 -25.64 -8.29
CA GLN A 52 12.04 -25.75 -8.18
C GLN A 52 12.71 -24.60 -8.94
N SER A 53 13.78 -24.07 -8.37
CA SER A 53 14.65 -23.11 -9.04
C SER A 53 15.43 -23.78 -10.18
N GLY A 54 16.14 -22.99 -11.00
CA GLY A 54 17.03 -23.53 -12.02
C GLY A 54 18.17 -24.40 -11.48
N ALA A 55 18.51 -24.25 -10.19
CA ALA A 55 19.50 -25.07 -9.49
C ALA A 55 18.91 -26.34 -8.83
N GLY A 56 17.58 -26.51 -8.86
CA GLY A 56 16.86 -27.62 -8.23
C GLY A 56 16.46 -27.38 -6.77
N ASP A 57 16.68 -26.16 -6.26
CA ASP A 57 16.29 -25.78 -4.90
C ASP A 57 14.79 -25.52 -4.82
N LEU A 58 14.20 -25.64 -3.63
CA LEU A 58 12.80 -25.29 -3.42
C LEU A 58 12.60 -23.79 -3.72
N HIS A 59 11.66 -23.47 -4.59
CA HIS A 59 11.30 -22.09 -4.98
C HIS A 59 9.83 -21.82 -4.63
N ILE A 60 9.59 -20.76 -3.86
CA ILE A 60 8.25 -20.40 -3.35
C ILE A 60 7.92 -18.99 -3.82
N ASP A 61 6.98 -18.88 -4.76
CA ASP A 61 6.47 -17.59 -5.22
C ASP A 61 5.44 -17.04 -4.23
N LEU A 62 5.51 -15.74 -3.96
CA LEU A 62 4.70 -15.06 -2.97
C LEU A 62 3.96 -13.85 -3.56
N ALA A 63 2.80 -13.56 -2.97
CA ALA A 63 2.15 -12.26 -3.09
C ALA A 63 2.01 -11.64 -1.71
N ILE A 64 2.23 -10.33 -1.60
CA ILE A 64 2.16 -9.58 -0.34
C ILE A 64 1.02 -8.55 -0.41
N ARG A 65 0.35 -8.34 0.71
CA ARG A 65 -0.77 -7.42 0.86
C ARG A 65 -0.52 -6.45 2.02
N ASN A 66 -0.80 -5.19 1.80
CA ASN A 66 -0.74 -4.17 2.84
C ASN A 66 -2.04 -4.18 3.68
N GLY A 67 -1.97 -4.84 4.85
CA GLY A 67 -3.04 -4.87 5.85
C GLY A 67 -2.86 -3.86 7.00
N THR A 68 -1.95 -2.88 6.86
CA THR A 68 -1.61 -1.94 7.95
C THR A 68 -2.69 -0.88 8.20
N GLY A 69 -3.65 -0.73 7.29
CA GLY A 69 -4.68 0.32 7.34
C GLY A 69 -4.20 1.71 6.92
N ASP A 70 -2.93 1.83 6.52
CA ASP A 70 -2.34 3.07 6.01
C ASP A 70 -1.41 2.77 4.83
N TRP A 71 -0.95 3.80 4.13
CA TRP A 71 0.11 3.68 3.13
C TRP A 71 1.38 3.19 3.79
N SER A 72 1.97 2.13 3.24
CA SER A 72 3.19 1.58 3.83
C SER A 72 4.14 1.00 2.81
N THR A 73 5.42 0.97 3.18
CA THR A 73 6.48 0.24 2.47
C THR A 73 6.95 -0.89 3.36
N MET A 74 7.36 -2.02 2.77
CA MET A 74 7.80 -3.21 3.49
C MET A 74 9.02 -3.84 2.82
N GLU A 75 9.89 -4.40 3.64
CA GLU A 75 11.06 -5.17 3.22
C GLU A 75 11.30 -6.32 4.20
N ALA A 76 11.74 -7.48 3.70
CA ALA A 76 12.39 -8.49 4.53
C ALA A 76 13.60 -7.88 5.25
N LEU A 77 13.92 -8.36 6.45
CA LEU A 77 15.07 -7.85 7.20
C LEU A 77 16.38 -8.19 6.48
N ASP A 78 17.23 -7.17 6.30
CA ASP A 78 18.53 -7.33 5.66
C ASP A 78 19.43 -8.28 6.46
N GLY A 79 20.03 -9.24 5.76
CA GLY A 79 20.92 -10.25 6.33
C GLY A 79 20.24 -11.36 7.15
N GLU A 80 18.91 -11.37 7.25
CA GLU A 80 18.16 -12.42 7.96
C GLU A 80 17.52 -13.40 6.97
N PRO A 81 17.81 -14.71 7.04
CA PRO A 81 17.22 -15.70 6.15
C PRO A 81 15.75 -15.95 6.52
N ALA A 82 14.96 -16.36 5.54
CA ALA A 82 13.66 -16.94 5.83
C ALA A 82 13.85 -18.34 6.43
N VAL A 83 12.91 -18.82 7.23
CA VAL A 83 12.99 -20.12 7.90
C VAL A 83 11.86 -21.01 7.39
N LEU A 84 12.21 -22.06 6.64
CA LEU A 84 11.29 -23.11 6.27
C LEU A 84 11.26 -24.16 7.37
N THR A 85 10.09 -24.44 7.91
CA THR A 85 9.85 -25.57 8.82
C THR A 85 9.04 -26.64 8.11
N SER A 86 9.62 -27.83 7.92
CA SER A 86 9.05 -28.98 7.20
C SER A 86 9.39 -30.26 7.96
N ASP A 87 8.42 -31.15 8.17
CA ASP A 87 8.58 -32.39 8.94
C ASP A 87 9.23 -32.23 10.33
N GLY A 88 9.00 -31.08 10.98
CA GLY A 88 9.56 -30.75 12.30
C GLY A 88 11.05 -30.35 12.27
N GLN A 89 11.64 -30.19 11.09
CA GLN A 89 12.98 -29.63 10.90
C GLN A 89 12.87 -28.21 10.35
N SER A 90 13.78 -27.34 10.76
CA SER A 90 13.89 -25.98 10.23
C SER A 90 15.16 -25.84 9.40
N VAL A 91 15.03 -25.24 8.22
CA VAL A 91 16.13 -24.91 7.31
C VAL A 91 16.08 -23.42 6.99
N ASN A 92 17.25 -22.80 6.92
CA ASN A 92 17.38 -21.40 6.52
C ASN A 92 17.35 -21.30 4.99
N CYS A 93 16.62 -20.32 4.50
CA CYS A 93 16.43 -19.99 3.10
C CYS A 93 17.07 -18.62 2.89
N ASP A 94 18.32 -18.62 2.42
CA ASP A 94 19.14 -17.40 2.33
C ASP A 94 18.71 -16.48 1.18
N THR A 95 18.03 -17.02 0.17
CA THR A 95 17.52 -16.23 -0.96
C THR A 95 16.11 -15.74 -0.63
N VAL A 96 16.01 -14.48 -0.19
CA VAL A 96 14.73 -13.84 0.16
C VAL A 96 14.54 -12.56 -0.65
N PHE A 97 13.63 -12.60 -1.62
CA PHE A 97 13.22 -11.42 -2.38
C PHE A 97 11.78 -11.08 -2.03
N VAL A 98 11.57 -10.48 -0.86
CA VAL A 98 10.22 -10.11 -0.38
C VAL A 98 10.22 -8.67 0.10
N GLY A 99 9.41 -7.84 -0.56
CA GLY A 99 9.30 -6.42 -0.24
C GLY A 99 8.56 -5.65 -1.33
N SER A 100 8.27 -4.38 -1.07
CA SER A 100 7.60 -3.49 -2.02
C SER A 100 8.58 -2.74 -2.94
N GLY A 101 9.88 -3.08 -2.92
CA GLY A 101 10.92 -2.37 -3.69
C GLY A 101 11.12 -0.91 -3.26
N GLY A 102 10.76 -0.58 -2.02
CA GLY A 102 10.76 0.79 -1.51
C GLY A 102 9.47 1.57 -1.79
N HIS A 103 8.62 1.11 -2.71
CA HIS A 103 7.34 1.74 -3.01
C HIS A 103 6.39 1.69 -1.82
N ARG A 104 5.61 2.76 -1.63
CA ARG A 104 4.49 2.76 -0.69
C ARG A 104 3.26 2.20 -1.37
N LEU A 105 2.76 1.08 -0.86
CA LEU A 105 1.54 0.43 -1.33
C LEU A 105 0.34 0.96 -0.53
N ALA A 106 -0.79 1.14 -1.20
CA ALA A 106 -2.02 1.59 -0.55
C ALA A 106 -2.60 0.48 0.36
N PRO A 107 -3.35 0.81 1.43
CA PRO A 107 -4.00 -0.22 2.24
C PRO A 107 -4.99 -1.05 1.43
N GLY A 108 -5.05 -2.37 1.67
CA GLY A 108 -5.88 -3.31 0.92
C GLY A 108 -5.32 -3.72 -0.45
N PHE A 109 -4.26 -3.04 -0.93
CA PHE A 109 -3.59 -3.43 -2.17
C PHE A 109 -2.66 -4.62 -1.95
N GLN A 110 -2.50 -5.40 -3.01
CA GLN A 110 -1.69 -6.60 -3.10
C GLN A 110 -0.75 -6.53 -4.31
N MET A 111 0.44 -7.11 -4.20
CA MET A 111 1.44 -7.17 -5.25
C MET A 111 2.22 -8.49 -5.19
N ARG A 112 2.81 -8.88 -6.32
CA ARG A 112 3.70 -10.05 -6.45
C ARG A 112 5.05 -9.72 -7.10
N GLY A 113 5.31 -8.45 -7.36
CA GLY A 113 6.60 -8.01 -7.88
C GLY A 113 6.65 -6.51 -8.14
N TYR A 114 7.84 -6.05 -8.50
CA TYR A 114 8.12 -4.65 -8.82
C TYR A 114 9.28 -4.57 -9.82
N ILE A 115 9.49 -3.39 -10.39
CA ILE A 115 10.68 -3.12 -11.21
C ILE A 115 11.87 -2.80 -10.28
N GLY A 116 12.81 -3.74 -10.21
CA GLY A 116 14.05 -3.66 -9.43
C GLY A 116 15.29 -3.49 -10.30
N GLY A 117 16.43 -4.01 -9.82
CA GLY A 117 17.72 -3.91 -10.49
C GLY A 117 18.39 -2.55 -10.29
N THR A 118 18.94 -1.97 -11.35
CA THR A 118 19.49 -0.60 -11.31
C THR A 118 18.64 0.35 -12.14
N LYS A 119 18.79 1.65 -11.91
CA LYS A 119 18.08 2.67 -12.70
C LYS A 119 18.26 2.52 -14.22
N TYR A 120 19.43 2.05 -14.66
CA TYR A 120 19.79 1.90 -16.08
C TYR A 120 19.52 0.48 -16.61
N GLU A 121 19.47 -0.51 -15.73
CA GLU A 121 19.24 -1.93 -16.04
C GLU A 121 18.11 -2.42 -15.14
N GLN A 122 16.90 -2.03 -15.53
CA GLN A 122 15.68 -2.35 -14.81
C GLN A 122 15.19 -3.75 -15.18
N GLU A 123 14.77 -4.50 -14.18
CA GLU A 123 14.23 -5.84 -14.36
C GLU A 123 13.02 -6.09 -13.47
N THR A 124 12.13 -6.98 -13.89
CA THR A 124 11.01 -7.40 -13.06
C THR A 124 11.53 -8.31 -11.94
N GLN A 125 11.45 -7.83 -10.70
CA GLN A 125 11.72 -8.61 -9.50
C GLN A 125 10.39 -9.18 -8.97
N LEU A 126 10.17 -10.47 -9.16
CA LEU A 126 9.07 -11.19 -8.50
C LEU A 126 9.39 -11.41 -7.03
N LEU A 127 8.35 -11.62 -6.23
CA LEU A 127 8.51 -11.92 -4.82
C LEU A 127 8.61 -13.42 -4.60
N TYR A 128 9.74 -13.88 -4.06
CA TYR A 128 9.97 -15.30 -3.83
C TYR A 128 10.97 -15.57 -2.73
N VAL A 129 10.98 -16.82 -2.27
CA VAL A 129 12.01 -17.38 -1.37
C VAL A 129 12.55 -18.68 -1.97
N GLU A 130 13.86 -18.88 -1.88
CA GLU A 130 14.50 -20.15 -2.24
C GLU A 130 15.22 -20.80 -1.06
N CYS A 131 15.00 -22.10 -0.89
CA CYS A 131 15.57 -22.90 0.18
C CYS A 131 16.47 -23.99 -0.41
N ALA A 132 17.78 -23.81 -0.26
CA ALA A 132 18.78 -24.68 -0.88
C ALA A 132 18.69 -26.13 -0.39
N GLY A 133 18.59 -27.08 -1.33
CA GLY A 133 18.51 -28.51 -1.02
C GLY A 133 17.33 -28.95 -0.14
N ALA A 134 16.30 -28.11 -0.02
CA ALA A 134 15.10 -28.40 0.76
C ALA A 134 13.95 -28.90 -0.13
N GLU A 135 12.97 -29.55 0.49
CA GLU A 135 11.68 -29.89 -0.11
C GLU A 135 10.55 -29.49 0.86
N ALA A 136 9.42 -29.03 0.32
CA ALA A 136 8.23 -28.72 1.11
C ALA A 136 7.37 -29.98 1.28
N ALA A 137 7.31 -30.51 2.50
CA ALA A 137 6.38 -31.59 2.86
C ALA A 137 4.99 -31.00 3.24
N PRO A 138 3.91 -31.79 3.22
CA PRO A 138 2.62 -31.33 3.71
C PRO A 138 2.69 -30.81 5.16
N GLY A 139 2.06 -29.67 5.42
CA GLY A 139 2.14 -28.94 6.69
C GLY A 139 3.37 -28.05 6.83
N ALA A 140 4.16 -27.88 5.77
CA ALA A 140 5.32 -26.99 5.80
C ALA A 140 4.91 -25.53 5.95
N ARG A 141 5.74 -24.79 6.69
CA ARG A 141 5.57 -23.36 6.99
C ARG A 141 6.81 -22.59 6.62
N LEU A 142 6.63 -21.44 5.98
CA LEU A 142 7.68 -20.49 5.72
C LEU A 142 7.52 -19.31 6.66
N SER A 143 8.62 -18.89 7.25
CA SER A 143 8.67 -17.73 8.11
C SER A 143 9.64 -16.67 7.60
N ILE A 144 9.23 -15.41 7.62
CA ILE A 144 10.02 -14.28 7.13
C ILE A 144 9.95 -13.16 8.17
N ASP A 145 11.09 -12.78 8.73
CA ASP A 145 11.19 -11.55 9.52
C ASP A 145 11.22 -10.35 8.57
N TYR A 146 10.39 -9.36 8.85
CA TYR A 146 10.22 -8.20 7.98
C TYR A 146 10.10 -6.91 8.77
N SER A 147 10.27 -5.79 8.08
CA SER A 147 9.97 -4.48 8.64
C SER A 147 9.16 -3.65 7.67
N TYR A 148 8.39 -2.71 8.22
CA TYR A 148 7.57 -1.81 7.43
C TYR A 148 7.49 -0.43 8.06
N VAL A 149 7.21 0.58 7.24
CA VAL A 149 7.01 1.97 7.68
C VAL A 149 5.66 2.46 7.17
N THR A 150 4.79 2.93 8.08
CA THR A 150 3.45 3.45 7.75
C THR A 150 3.44 4.98 7.60
N GLY A 151 2.40 5.47 6.90
CA GLY A 151 2.05 6.87 6.75
C GLY A 151 2.74 7.59 5.60
N GLN A 152 2.85 8.91 5.75
CA GLN A 152 3.49 9.79 4.79
C GLN A 152 5.00 9.52 4.71
N TYR A 153 5.57 9.67 3.53
CA TYR A 153 7.02 9.58 3.36
C TYR A 153 7.69 10.89 3.81
N ASN A 154 8.56 10.83 4.82
CA ASN A 154 9.31 11.97 5.31
C ASN A 154 10.80 11.76 5.02
N TYR A 155 11.34 12.51 4.07
CA TYR A 155 12.75 12.38 3.65
C TYR A 155 13.74 12.53 4.81
N TYR A 156 13.46 13.41 5.78
CA TYR A 156 14.36 13.66 6.90
C TYR A 156 14.25 12.62 8.01
N GLU A 157 13.15 11.87 8.05
CA GLU A 157 12.87 10.87 9.08
C GLU A 157 12.22 9.64 8.43
N PRO A 158 12.91 8.97 7.48
CA PRO A 158 12.30 7.91 6.66
C PRO A 158 11.85 6.70 7.49
N ASP A 159 12.48 6.47 8.65
CA ASP A 159 12.22 5.34 9.55
C ASP A 159 11.38 5.71 10.78
N LYS A 160 10.80 6.92 10.85
CA LYS A 160 10.13 7.44 12.06
C LYS A 160 9.04 6.54 12.65
N ASN A 161 8.47 5.65 11.84
CA ASN A 161 7.42 4.71 12.23
C ASN A 161 7.78 3.27 11.83
N ARG A 162 9.07 2.93 11.78
CA ARG A 162 9.50 1.58 11.43
C ARG A 162 9.04 0.59 12.51
N VAL A 163 8.36 -0.46 12.07
CA VAL A 163 7.96 -1.61 12.89
C VAL A 163 8.63 -2.84 12.31
N THR A 164 9.05 -3.75 13.19
CA THR A 164 9.56 -5.07 12.84
C THR A 164 8.58 -6.11 13.31
N ASP A 165 8.31 -7.09 12.47
CA ASP A 165 7.35 -8.15 12.74
C ASP A 165 7.76 -9.42 11.99
N LYS A 166 7.03 -10.50 12.25
CA LYS A 166 7.31 -11.82 11.72
C LYS A 166 6.10 -12.34 10.97
N MET A 167 6.32 -12.73 9.72
CA MET A 167 5.29 -13.32 8.88
C MET A 167 5.42 -14.85 8.90
N GLU A 168 4.29 -15.53 9.05
CA GLU A 168 4.19 -16.99 9.02
C GLU A 168 3.23 -17.37 7.88
N ILE A 169 3.70 -18.22 6.97
CA ILE A 169 3.05 -18.54 5.70
C ILE A 169 2.90 -20.06 5.60
N GLU A 170 1.66 -20.54 5.47
CA GLU A 170 1.37 -21.98 5.27
C GLU A 170 1.59 -22.35 3.79
N LEU A 171 2.37 -23.40 3.52
CA LEU A 171 2.68 -23.81 2.15
C LEU A 171 1.66 -24.76 1.52
N ASP A 172 0.74 -25.32 2.33
CA ASP A 172 -0.31 -26.22 1.84
C ASP A 172 -1.41 -25.51 1.04
N THR A 173 -1.50 -24.18 1.18
CA THR A 173 -2.53 -23.38 0.51
C THR A 173 -1.90 -22.49 -0.54
N VAL A 174 -1.90 -22.98 -1.79
CA VAL A 174 -1.47 -22.19 -2.95
C VAL A 174 -2.66 -21.41 -3.49
N ALA A 175 -2.57 -20.08 -3.43
CA ALA A 175 -3.57 -19.16 -3.92
C ALA A 175 -3.39 -18.90 -5.43
N ALA A 176 -4.19 -19.58 -6.26
CA ALA A 176 -4.13 -19.45 -7.71
C ALA A 176 -4.94 -18.27 -8.27
N ASP A 177 -6.02 -17.87 -7.59
CA ASP A 177 -7.02 -16.91 -8.10
C ASP A 177 -6.98 -15.59 -7.31
N LEU A 178 -5.79 -15.00 -7.17
CA LEU A 178 -5.63 -13.72 -6.49
C LEU A 178 -6.05 -12.55 -7.38
N THR A 179 -6.78 -11.60 -6.79
CA THR A 179 -7.12 -10.33 -7.43
C THR A 179 -6.02 -9.30 -7.17
N TYR A 180 -5.62 -8.60 -8.22
CA TYR A 180 -4.68 -7.49 -8.17
C TYR A 180 -5.23 -6.24 -8.89
N PRO A 181 -4.74 -5.04 -8.55
CA PRO A 181 -3.94 -4.75 -7.37
C PRO A 181 -4.79 -4.63 -6.10
N VAL A 182 -6.11 -4.55 -6.22
CA VAL A 182 -7.03 -4.39 -5.08
C VAL A 182 -7.53 -5.75 -4.61
N ALA A 183 -6.95 -6.29 -3.54
CA ALA A 183 -7.43 -7.51 -2.92
C ALA A 183 -8.66 -7.25 -2.03
N GLU A 184 -8.65 -6.11 -1.33
CA GLU A 184 -9.74 -5.67 -0.46
C GLU A 184 -10.01 -4.18 -0.71
N PRO A 185 -11.21 -3.81 -1.20
CA PRO A 185 -11.50 -2.42 -1.53
C PRO A 185 -11.63 -1.57 -0.26
N VAL A 186 -10.95 -0.42 -0.25
CA VAL A 186 -11.07 0.59 0.80
C VAL A 186 -11.79 1.79 0.21
N GLU A 187 -12.95 2.13 0.78
CA GLU A 187 -13.79 3.23 0.28
C GLU A 187 -13.01 4.56 0.27
N GLY A 188 -13.05 5.26 -0.87
CA GLY A 188 -12.41 6.57 -1.04
C GLY A 188 -10.88 6.54 -1.16
N LEU A 189 -10.25 5.36 -1.13
CA LEU A 189 -8.78 5.25 -1.25
C LEU A 189 -8.29 5.54 -2.66
N ALA A 190 -8.90 4.90 -3.67
CA ALA A 190 -8.60 5.14 -5.07
C ALA A 190 -9.41 6.32 -5.58
N GLN A 191 -8.73 7.32 -6.15
CA GLN A 191 -9.34 8.52 -6.67
C GLN A 191 -9.44 8.45 -8.20
N PRO A 192 -10.54 8.92 -8.81
CA PRO A 192 -10.66 8.92 -10.25
C PRO A 192 -9.62 9.83 -10.90
N SER A 193 -9.27 9.53 -12.16
CA SER A 193 -8.49 10.44 -12.98
C SER A 193 -9.17 11.82 -13.04
N GLY A 194 -8.40 12.89 -12.89
CA GLY A 194 -8.91 14.27 -12.89
C GLY A 194 -9.25 14.83 -11.50
N THR A 195 -9.15 14.04 -10.43
CA THR A 195 -9.29 14.59 -9.07
C THR A 195 -8.20 15.61 -8.75
N GLU A 196 -8.60 16.72 -8.13
CA GLU A 196 -7.69 17.77 -7.68
C GLU A 196 -6.90 17.33 -6.44
N ILE A 197 -5.57 17.37 -6.53
CA ILE A 197 -4.65 17.08 -5.43
C ILE A 197 -3.94 18.37 -5.03
N VAL A 198 -4.02 18.75 -3.75
CA VAL A 198 -3.44 19.99 -3.24
C VAL A 198 -2.04 19.73 -2.69
N ALA A 199 -1.03 20.33 -3.32
CA ALA A 199 0.36 20.26 -2.87
C ALA A 199 0.67 21.28 -1.75
N LEU A 200 1.87 21.19 -1.15
CA LEU A 200 2.37 22.04 -0.07
C LEU A 200 2.11 23.54 -0.27
N ASN A 201 2.37 24.05 -1.48
CA ASN A 201 2.26 25.48 -1.82
C ASN A 201 0.83 25.90 -2.21
N LYS A 202 -0.19 25.08 -1.91
CA LYS A 202 -1.58 25.21 -2.40
C LYS A 202 -1.72 25.14 -3.92
N VAL A 203 -0.67 24.74 -4.62
CA VAL A 203 -0.74 24.43 -6.04
C VAL A 203 -1.62 23.21 -6.20
N VAL A 204 -2.61 23.31 -7.08
CA VAL A 204 -3.52 22.21 -7.40
C VAL A 204 -2.93 21.43 -8.56
N LEU A 205 -2.74 20.13 -8.37
CA LEU A 205 -2.29 19.17 -9.37
C LEU A 205 -3.48 18.35 -9.86
N VAL A 206 -3.54 18.12 -11.17
CA VAL A 206 -4.55 17.29 -11.83
C VAL A 206 -3.88 16.42 -12.87
N LEU A 207 -4.24 15.12 -12.90
CA LEU A 207 -3.93 14.25 -14.04
C LEU A 207 -4.89 14.61 -15.18
N ALA A 208 -4.38 15.31 -16.19
CA ALA A 208 -5.18 15.85 -17.29
C ALA A 208 -5.42 14.81 -18.39
N ASP A 209 -4.43 13.96 -18.68
CA ASP A 209 -4.56 12.88 -19.66
C ASP A 209 -3.62 11.71 -19.37
N VAL A 210 -4.00 10.54 -19.86
CA VAL A 210 -3.21 9.31 -19.83
C VAL A 210 -3.23 8.70 -21.23
N GLN A 211 -2.04 8.56 -21.82
CA GLN A 211 -1.87 7.99 -23.14
C GLN A 211 -1.00 6.74 -23.07
N ARG A 212 -1.47 5.64 -23.67
CA ARG A 212 -0.64 4.46 -23.94
C ARG A 212 0.22 4.69 -25.17
N THR A 213 1.52 4.53 -25.00
CA THR A 213 2.55 4.67 -26.06
C THR A 213 3.09 3.29 -26.41
N GLU A 214 3.99 3.19 -27.41
CA GLU A 214 4.62 1.92 -27.77
C GLU A 214 5.48 1.33 -26.64
N THR A 215 6.03 2.18 -25.77
CA THR A 215 6.98 1.79 -24.71
C THR A 215 6.39 1.81 -23.31
N GLY A 216 5.16 2.27 -23.13
CA GLY A 216 4.48 2.28 -21.84
C GLY A 216 3.33 3.28 -21.76
N LEU A 217 3.29 4.08 -20.70
CA LEU A 217 2.33 5.17 -20.52
C LEU A 217 3.01 6.53 -20.47
N GLN A 218 2.33 7.53 -21.00
CA GLN A 218 2.63 8.94 -20.84
C GLN A 218 1.49 9.60 -20.05
N PHE A 219 1.84 10.33 -19.00
CA PHE A 219 0.91 11.08 -18.17
C PHE A 219 1.05 12.56 -18.45
N THR A 220 -0.04 13.23 -18.77
CA THR A 220 -0.08 14.69 -18.86
C THR A 220 -0.64 15.25 -17.57
N TRP A 221 0.17 16.06 -16.88
CA TRP A 221 -0.16 16.70 -15.63
C TRP A 221 -0.42 18.19 -15.87
N GLN A 222 -1.45 18.72 -15.22
CA GLN A 222 -1.70 20.17 -15.14
C GLN A 222 -1.57 20.63 -13.69
N THR A 223 -0.89 21.76 -13.50
CA THR A 223 -0.82 22.46 -12.22
C THR A 223 -1.47 23.84 -12.33
N THR A 224 -2.18 24.25 -11.28
CA THR A 224 -2.75 25.61 -11.15
C THR A 224 -2.24 26.23 -9.86
N ASN A 225 -1.57 27.38 -9.96
CA ASN A 225 -0.97 28.07 -8.82
C ASN A 225 -1.81 29.30 -8.43
N PRO A 226 -2.52 29.27 -7.29
CA PRO A 226 -3.31 30.42 -6.83
C PRO A 226 -2.46 31.53 -6.20
N GLY A 227 -1.16 31.30 -5.98
CA GLY A 227 -0.25 32.26 -5.36
C GLY A 227 0.32 33.29 -6.34
N GLU A 228 0.90 34.36 -5.82
CA GLU A 228 1.49 35.45 -6.63
C GLU A 228 2.89 35.12 -7.16
N TYR A 229 3.56 34.13 -6.57
CA TYR A 229 4.94 33.74 -6.91
C TYR A 229 4.97 32.39 -7.60
N PRO A 230 5.96 32.15 -8.49
CA PRO A 230 6.19 30.82 -9.05
C PRO A 230 6.40 29.77 -7.96
N SER A 231 5.75 28.62 -8.13
CA SER A 231 5.75 27.54 -7.14
C SER A 231 6.08 26.20 -7.78
N TYR A 232 6.74 25.36 -6.99
CA TYR A 232 7.15 24.01 -7.37
C TYR A 232 6.15 22.98 -6.83
N VAL A 233 5.99 21.87 -7.56
CA VAL A 233 5.24 20.69 -7.12
C VAL A 233 6.10 19.45 -7.29
N HIS A 234 6.51 18.83 -6.18
CA HIS A 234 7.32 17.61 -6.21
C HIS A 234 6.41 16.38 -6.20
N ILE A 235 6.47 15.56 -7.27
CA ILE A 235 5.68 14.33 -7.35
C ILE A 235 6.42 13.04 -7.74
N GLY A 236 7.74 13.08 -7.97
CA GLY A 236 8.42 11.90 -8.52
C GLY A 236 8.14 11.67 -10.01
N ASN A 237 8.67 10.56 -10.54
CA ASN A 237 8.06 9.88 -11.68
C ASN A 237 7.15 8.79 -11.08
N PRO A 238 5.82 8.93 -11.15
CA PRO A 238 4.95 8.09 -10.35
C PRO A 238 4.88 6.66 -10.93
N PRO A 239 5.13 5.62 -10.12
CA PRO A 239 5.00 4.24 -10.53
C PRO A 239 3.53 3.83 -10.68
N VAL A 240 3.29 2.74 -11.39
CA VAL A 240 1.96 2.20 -11.68
C VAL A 240 1.90 0.75 -11.27
N ILE A 241 0.86 0.33 -10.56
CA ILE A 241 0.61 -1.09 -10.30
C ILE A 241 -0.47 -1.62 -11.24
N GLY A 242 -0.24 -2.78 -11.84
CA GLY A 242 -1.17 -3.41 -12.77
C GLY A 242 -2.03 -4.54 -12.18
N ALA A 243 -3.00 -5.01 -12.98
CA ALA A 243 -3.83 -6.18 -12.66
C ALA A 243 -3.04 -7.50 -12.67
N ASP A 244 -1.78 -7.46 -13.12
CA ASP A 244 -0.81 -8.54 -12.98
C ASP A 244 -0.06 -8.47 -11.64
N GLY A 245 -0.36 -7.51 -10.76
CA GLY A 245 0.23 -7.38 -9.43
C GLY A 245 1.68 -6.89 -9.43
N ILE A 246 2.18 -6.32 -10.53
CA ILE A 246 3.54 -5.80 -10.62
C ILE A 246 3.51 -4.27 -10.55
N ILE A 247 4.40 -3.69 -9.73
CA ILE A 247 4.66 -2.25 -9.72
C ILE A 247 5.66 -1.91 -10.83
N TYR A 248 5.19 -1.20 -11.85
CA TYR A 248 5.95 -0.65 -12.95
C TYR A 248 6.53 0.72 -12.61
N GLY A 249 7.84 0.85 -12.77
CA GLY A 249 8.60 2.04 -12.44
C GLY A 249 9.64 1.78 -11.37
N PHE A 250 10.89 2.04 -11.70
CA PHE A 250 11.98 1.96 -10.73
C PHE A 250 11.74 2.96 -9.59
N TYR A 251 11.88 2.49 -8.35
CA TYR A 251 11.74 3.34 -7.18
C TYR A 251 12.83 4.41 -7.13
N GLU A 252 12.42 5.67 -7.13
CA GLU A 252 13.27 6.80 -6.79
C GLU A 252 12.59 7.60 -5.67
N THR A 253 13.39 8.14 -4.76
CA THR A 253 12.83 9.00 -3.72
C THR A 253 12.24 10.25 -4.40
N PRO A 254 10.98 10.64 -4.08
CA PRO A 254 10.27 11.71 -4.81
C PRO A 254 10.94 13.10 -4.75
N ASP A 255 11.97 13.27 -3.91
CA ASP A 255 12.69 14.52 -3.72
C ASP A 255 13.80 14.79 -4.76
N ILE A 256 14.25 13.76 -5.49
CA ILE A 256 15.39 13.81 -6.41
C ILE A 256 14.96 14.10 -7.87
N VAL A 257 13.66 14.04 -8.18
CA VAL A 257 13.17 14.26 -9.55
C VAL A 257 13.06 15.74 -9.93
N SER A 258 13.16 16.01 -11.23
CA SER A 258 12.90 17.33 -11.81
C SER A 258 11.50 17.83 -11.46
N VAL A 259 11.42 19.11 -11.11
CA VAL A 259 10.22 19.69 -10.51
C VAL A 259 9.60 20.72 -11.46
N PRO A 260 8.35 20.55 -11.90
CA PRO A 260 7.66 21.55 -12.72
C PRO A 260 7.52 22.86 -11.96
N ILE A 261 7.72 23.98 -12.65
CA ILE A 261 7.50 25.33 -12.13
C ILE A 261 6.17 25.85 -12.66
N THR A 262 5.27 26.19 -11.75
CA THR A 262 3.98 26.81 -12.10
C THR A 262 4.05 28.31 -11.86
N PRO A 263 3.83 29.17 -12.87
CA PRO A 263 3.87 30.62 -12.68
C PRO A 263 2.80 31.09 -11.70
N GLY A 264 3.06 32.19 -10.99
CA GLY A 264 2.08 32.80 -10.08
C GLY A 264 0.79 33.18 -10.81
N GLY A 265 -0.37 32.84 -10.22
CA GLY A 265 -1.70 33.06 -10.79
C GLY A 265 -1.99 32.29 -12.08
N GLY A 266 -1.10 31.38 -12.48
CA GLY A 266 -1.14 30.73 -13.78
C GLY A 266 -1.25 29.21 -13.71
N LYS A 267 -1.14 28.60 -14.89
CA LYS A 267 -1.12 27.16 -15.07
C LYS A 267 0.18 26.71 -15.74
N ALA A 268 0.56 25.47 -15.51
CA ALA A 268 1.60 24.80 -16.28
C ALA A 268 1.15 23.38 -16.63
N GLU A 269 1.64 22.88 -17.75
CA GLU A 269 1.42 21.51 -18.21
C GLU A 269 2.78 20.86 -18.48
N TRP A 270 2.88 19.59 -18.14
CA TRP A 270 4.11 18.83 -18.22
C TRP A 270 3.80 17.33 -18.24
N GLN A 271 4.80 16.51 -18.55
CA GLN A 271 4.61 15.09 -18.76
C GLN A 271 5.57 14.23 -17.95
N THR A 272 5.11 13.04 -17.57
CA THR A 272 5.94 11.94 -17.08
C THR A 272 5.67 10.68 -17.89
N GLU A 273 6.62 9.76 -17.90
CA GLU A 273 6.55 8.53 -18.68
C GLU A 273 6.96 7.34 -17.83
N ILE A 274 6.27 6.23 -18.01
CA ILE A 274 6.54 4.99 -17.28
C ILE A 274 6.56 3.80 -18.24
N PRO A 275 7.66 3.02 -18.29
CA PRO A 275 7.69 1.80 -19.07
C PRO A 275 6.74 0.76 -18.49
N ILE A 276 5.86 0.20 -19.32
CA ILE A 276 4.95 -0.88 -18.94
C ILE A 276 4.63 -1.75 -20.17
N PRO A 277 4.52 -3.08 -20.03
CA PRO A 277 4.09 -3.94 -21.14
C PRO A 277 2.70 -3.57 -21.67
N GLN A 278 2.51 -3.80 -22.97
CA GLN A 278 1.31 -3.38 -23.69
C GLN A 278 0.03 -4.11 -23.27
N ASP A 279 0.18 -5.33 -22.76
CA ASP A 279 -0.89 -6.23 -22.37
C ASP A 279 -1.35 -6.06 -20.92
N VAL A 280 -0.62 -5.29 -20.11
CA VAL A 280 -0.99 -5.02 -18.70
C VAL A 280 -2.10 -3.97 -18.65
N THR A 281 -3.17 -4.30 -17.96
CA THR A 281 -4.40 -3.49 -17.80
C THR A 281 -4.75 -3.33 -16.32
N GLY A 282 -5.88 -2.66 -16.01
CA GLY A 282 -6.36 -2.49 -14.63
C GLY A 282 -5.39 -1.70 -13.76
N LEU A 283 -4.90 -0.59 -14.31
CA LEU A 283 -3.77 0.15 -13.79
C LEU A 283 -4.18 1.17 -12.71
N TYR A 284 -3.32 1.34 -11.71
CA TYR A 284 -3.43 2.38 -10.70
C TYR A 284 -2.10 3.12 -10.54
N ILE A 285 -2.11 4.44 -10.57
CA ILE A 285 -0.93 5.26 -10.29
C ILE A 285 -0.73 5.33 -8.78
N LEU A 286 0.48 5.00 -8.29
CA LEU A 286 0.88 5.18 -6.90
C LEU A 286 1.63 6.51 -6.78
N LEU A 287 0.88 7.59 -6.58
CA LEU A 287 1.38 8.96 -6.65
C LEU A 287 1.78 9.49 -5.27
N SER A 288 3.01 9.98 -5.13
CA SER A 288 3.45 10.71 -3.94
C SER A 288 3.51 12.21 -4.23
N VAL A 289 2.85 13.06 -3.43
CA VAL A 289 2.86 14.52 -3.61
C VAL A 289 3.38 15.19 -2.34
N GLU A 290 4.31 16.13 -2.49
CA GLU A 290 4.81 16.91 -1.35
C GLU A 290 3.70 17.77 -0.72
N THR A 291 3.41 17.55 0.56
CA THR A 291 2.32 18.17 1.30
C THR A 291 2.71 18.45 2.75
N GLY A 292 2.05 19.44 3.38
CA GLY A 292 2.20 19.75 4.81
C GLY A 292 3.50 20.47 5.21
N LYS A 293 4.67 19.89 4.92
CA LYS A 293 5.99 20.53 5.08
C LYS A 293 6.95 20.09 3.97
N ALA A 294 8.06 20.82 3.82
CA ALA A 294 9.09 20.48 2.84
C ALA A 294 9.61 19.04 3.04
N ARG A 295 9.67 18.30 1.95
CA ARG A 295 10.07 16.89 1.83
C ARG A 295 9.24 15.90 2.66
N LEU A 296 7.97 16.25 2.91
CA LEU A 296 6.95 15.33 3.42
C LEU A 296 5.96 15.04 2.30
N PHE A 297 5.71 13.77 2.00
CA PHE A 297 4.91 13.35 0.85
C PHE A 297 3.70 12.54 1.30
N ALA A 298 2.52 12.99 0.89
CA ALA A 298 1.28 12.22 0.97
C ALA A 298 1.16 11.31 -0.25
N ASN A 299 0.56 10.14 -0.07
CA ASN A 299 0.42 9.14 -1.12
C ASN A 299 -1.04 9.03 -1.55
N TYR A 300 -1.25 8.81 -2.84
CA TYR A 300 -2.54 8.74 -3.50
C TYR A 300 -2.55 7.57 -4.47
N ALA A 301 -3.67 6.85 -4.53
CA ALA A 301 -3.94 5.88 -5.58
C ALA A 301 -4.83 6.57 -6.61
N VAL A 302 -4.38 6.73 -7.85
CA VAL A 302 -5.20 7.28 -8.93
C VAL A 302 -5.64 6.14 -9.85
N ASP A 303 -6.94 5.94 -9.94
CA ASP A 303 -7.56 4.94 -10.80
C ASP A 303 -7.46 5.38 -12.27
N ILE A 304 -6.75 4.57 -13.06
CA ILE A 304 -6.62 4.71 -14.51
C ILE A 304 -6.97 3.38 -15.20
N THR A 305 -7.85 2.57 -14.60
CA THR A 305 -8.20 1.22 -15.06
C THR A 305 -8.78 1.18 -16.47
N GLU A 306 -9.37 2.28 -16.95
CA GLU A 306 -9.92 2.41 -18.29
C GLU A 306 -8.87 2.71 -19.39
N LYS A 307 -7.56 2.69 -19.07
CA LYS A 307 -6.45 3.13 -19.95
C LYS A 307 -5.49 2.02 -20.42
#